data_AF-A0A349QUV1-F1
#
_entry.id   AF-A0A349QUV1-F1
#
_cell.length_a   1.000
_cell.length_b   1.000
_cell.length_c   1.000
_cell.angle_alpha   90.00
_cell.angle_beta   90.00
_cell.angle_gamma   90.00
#
_symmetry.space_group_name_H-M   'P 1'
#
loop_
_entity.id
_entity.type
_entity.pdbx_description
1 polymer ?
#
loop_
_entity_poly.entity_id
_entity_poly.type
_entity_poly.pdbx_seq_one_letter_code
_entity_poly.pdbx_strand_id
1 'polypeptide(L)'
;MDVIINKIYDIIWSDALVYLCLLTGIYFTARFRCPQLMQIREMIRLLFNGNSSDKGISSFQAFSLAISGRVGTGNIAGVATAIAMGGPRSEERF
;
A
#
# COMPACT_ATOMS: atom_id res chain seq x y z
N MET A 1 -7.39 -31.69 14.06
CA MET A 1 -8.02 -30.44 13.59
C MET A 1 -7.01 -29.54 12.88
N ASP A 2 -5.75 -29.62 13.26
CA ASP A 2 -4.65 -28.80 12.75
C ASP A 2 -4.41 -28.97 11.24
N VAL A 3 -4.61 -30.16 10.68
CA VAL A 3 -4.45 -30.42 9.24
C VAL A 3 -5.42 -29.61 8.38
N ILE A 4 -6.66 -29.41 8.85
CA ILE A 4 -7.68 -28.64 8.14
C ILE A 4 -7.34 -27.14 8.23
N ILE A 5 -6.91 -26.69 9.42
CA ILE A 5 -6.52 -25.30 9.66
C ILE A 5 -5.29 -24.93 8.81
N ASN A 6 -4.28 -25.79 8.74
CA ASN A 6 -3.08 -25.55 7.93
C ASN A 6 -3.40 -25.52 6.43
N LYS A 7 -4.28 -26.41 5.93
CA LYS A 7 -4.74 -26.36 4.53
C LYS A 7 -5.43 -25.05 4.17
N ILE A 8 -6.22 -24.51 5.09
CA ILE A 8 -6.90 -23.21 4.91
C ILE A 8 -5.89 -22.07 5.00
N TYR A 9 -4.90 -22.17 5.88
CA TYR A 9 -3.84 -21.18 5.98
C TYR A 9 -3.02 -21.10 4.69
N ASP A 10 -2.60 -22.23 4.15
CA ASP A 10 -1.81 -22.30 2.92
C ASP A 10 -2.56 -21.75 1.70
N ILE A 11 -3.90 -21.89 1.65
CA ILE A 11 -4.69 -21.38 0.54
C ILE A 11 -4.94 -19.87 0.64
N ILE A 12 -5.09 -19.34 1.86
CA ILE A 12 -5.32 -17.91 2.10
C ILE A 12 -4.00 -17.12 1.98
N TRP A 13 -2.91 -17.65 2.55
CA TRP A 13 -1.59 -17.02 2.54
C TRP A 13 -0.72 -17.48 1.38
N SER A 14 -1.31 -18.08 0.35
CA SER A 14 -0.60 -18.50 -0.85
C SER A 14 -0.04 -17.28 -1.61
N ASP A 15 1.12 -17.47 -2.25
CA ASP A 15 1.68 -16.51 -3.21
C ASP A 15 0.68 -16.13 -4.32
N ALA A 16 -0.28 -17.02 -4.60
CA ALA A 16 -1.38 -16.75 -5.53
C ALA A 16 -2.19 -15.50 -5.16
N LEU A 17 -2.44 -15.24 -3.86
CA LEU A 17 -3.15 -14.04 -3.41
C LEU A 17 -2.33 -12.77 -3.69
N VAL A 18 -1.01 -12.84 -3.46
CA VAL A 18 -0.08 -11.74 -3.72
C VAL A 18 -0.06 -11.41 -5.21
N TYR A 19 0.10 -12.42 -6.07
CA TYR A 19 0.07 -12.24 -7.53
C TYR A 19 -1.27 -11.70 -8.02
N LEU A 20 -2.40 -12.20 -7.49
CA LEU A 20 -3.74 -11.72 -7.85
C LEU A 20 -3.92 -10.24 -7.50
N CYS A 21 -3.49 -9.83 -6.30
CA CYS A 21 -3.55 -8.44 -5.86
C CYS A 21 -2.70 -7.53 -6.76
N LEU A 22 -1.47 -7.97 -7.08
CA LEU A 22 -0.54 -7.23 -7.92
C LEU A 22 -1.07 -7.07 -9.35
N LEU A 23 -1.58 -8.15 -9.96
CA LEU A 23 -2.20 -8.14 -11.29
C LEU A 23 -3.42 -7.21 -11.34
N THR A 24 -4.26 -7.25 -10.31
CA THR A 24 -5.44 -6.38 -10.20
C THR A 24 -5.01 -4.90 -10.13
N GLY A 25 -3.97 -4.59 -9.36
CA GLY A 25 -3.41 -3.24 -9.27
C GLY A 25 -2.85 -2.73 -10.60
N ILE A 26 -2.12 -3.57 -11.33
CA ILE A 26 -1.60 -3.24 -12.68
C ILE A 26 -2.75 -3.05 -13.66
N TYR A 27 -3.74 -3.95 -13.66
CA TYR A 27 -4.90 -3.88 -14.54
C TYR A 27 -5.65 -2.56 -14.39
N PHE A 28 -5.98 -2.16 -13.15
CA PHE A 28 -6.64 -0.88 -12.91
C PHE A 28 -5.76 0.31 -13.28
N THR A 29 -4.45 0.24 -12.98
CA THR A 29 -3.51 1.32 -13.33
C THR A 29 -3.44 1.53 -14.84
N ALA A 30 -3.37 0.45 -15.64
CA ALA A 30 -3.38 0.53 -17.09
C ALA A 30 -4.75 1.00 -17.63
N ARG A 31 -5.86 0.51 -17.07
CA ARG A 31 -7.22 0.85 -17.51
C ARG A 31 -7.56 2.34 -17.29
N PHE A 32 -7.11 2.91 -16.18
CA PHE A 32 -7.35 4.32 -15.83
C PHE A 32 -6.25 5.28 -16.34
N ARG A 33 -5.27 4.80 -17.11
CA ARG A 33 -4.13 5.58 -17.64
C ARG A 33 -3.30 6.26 -16.54
N CYS A 34 -2.91 5.50 -15.51
CA CYS A 34 -2.08 5.98 -14.40
C CYS A 34 -2.65 7.26 -13.72
N PRO A 35 -3.89 7.21 -13.20
CA PRO A 35 -4.52 8.35 -12.54
C PRO A 35 -3.69 8.87 -11.36
N GLN A 36 -2.93 7.97 -10.71
CA GLN A 36 -2.01 8.30 -9.63
C GLN A 36 -1.01 9.37 -10.07
N LEU A 37 -0.44 9.28 -11.28
CA LEU A 37 0.55 10.26 -11.76
C LEU A 37 -0.10 11.51 -12.34
N MET A 38 -1.26 11.37 -12.99
CA MET A 38 -1.92 12.47 -13.68
C MET A 38 -2.65 13.43 -12.73
N GLN A 39 -3.25 12.92 -11.64
CA GLN A 39 -4.10 13.70 -10.73
C GLN A 39 -3.37 14.20 -9.47
N ILE A 40 -2.13 13.80 -9.21
CA ILE A 40 -1.36 14.27 -8.04
C ILE A 40 -1.25 15.80 -8.00
N ARG A 41 -1.03 16.47 -9.14
CA ARG A 41 -0.88 17.94 -9.18
C ARG A 41 -2.17 18.64 -8.72
N GLU A 42 -3.32 18.14 -9.17
CA GLU A 42 -4.62 18.68 -8.77
C GLU A 42 -4.95 18.34 -7.32
N MET A 43 -4.61 17.12 -6.87
CA MET A 43 -4.78 16.71 -5.48
C MET A 43 -3.99 17.60 -4.51
N ILE A 44 -2.72 17.90 -4.82
CA ILE A 44 -1.88 18.82 -4.03
C ILE A 44 -2.51 20.21 -4.02
N ARG A 45 -2.94 20.72 -5.17
CA ARG A 45 -3.61 22.03 -5.27
C ARG A 45 -4.86 22.08 -4.39
N LEU A 46 -5.69 21.05 -4.40
CA LEU A 46 -6.91 20.95 -3.57
C LEU A 46 -6.62 20.77 -2.08
N LEU A 47 -5.50 20.14 -1.72
CA LEU A 47 -5.05 20.03 -0.33
C LEU A 47 -4.64 21.39 0.24
N PHE A 48 -3.92 22.21 -0.54
CA PHE A 48 -3.38 23.49 -0.11
C PHE A 48 -4.33 24.69 -0.33
N ASN A 49 -5.18 24.65 -1.35
CA ASN A 49 -6.17 25.70 -1.65
C ASN A 49 -7.60 25.32 -1.23
N GLY A 50 -7.80 24.18 -0.56
CA GLY A 50 -9.10 23.70 -0.15
C GLY A 50 -9.75 24.61 0.88
N ASN A 51 -10.67 25.47 0.43
CA ASN A 51 -11.55 26.24 1.31
C ASN A 51 -12.29 25.28 2.25
N SER A 52 -12.45 25.70 3.51
CA SER A 52 -13.18 24.97 4.55
C SER A 52 -14.56 24.54 4.04
N SER A 53 -14.81 23.23 4.00
CA SER A 53 -16.15 22.71 3.74
C SER A 53 -17.07 23.12 4.89
N ASP A 54 -18.18 23.79 4.59
CA ASP A 54 -19.18 24.25 5.57
C ASP A 54 -19.87 23.10 6.34
N LYS A 55 -19.64 21.84 5.93
CA LYS A 55 -20.15 20.64 6.60
C LYS A 55 -19.10 19.52 6.57
N GLY A 56 -18.16 19.51 7.52
CA GLY A 56 -17.26 18.37 7.77
C GLY A 56 -15.79 18.71 7.99
N ILE A 57 -14.94 17.68 7.95
CA ILE A 57 -13.47 17.82 8.05
C ILE A 57 -12.89 18.38 6.74
N SER A 58 -11.85 19.19 6.84
CA SER A 58 -11.13 19.73 5.67
C SER A 58 -10.51 18.61 4.82
N SER A 59 -10.35 18.84 3.50
CA SER A 59 -9.65 17.92 2.59
C SER A 59 -8.27 17.51 3.11
N PHE A 60 -7.54 18.43 3.76
CA PHE A 60 -6.27 18.13 4.40
C PHE A 60 -6.42 17.22 5.63
N GLN A 61 -7.46 17.44 6.44
CA GLN A 61 -7.73 16.63 7.63
C GLN A 61 -8.16 15.20 7.25
N ALA A 62 -9.02 15.05 6.23
CA ALA A 62 -9.41 13.75 5.70
C ALA A 62 -8.19 12.98 5.14
N PHE A 63 -7.33 13.67 4.40
CA PHE A 63 -6.08 13.09 3.89
C PHE A 63 -5.14 12.66 5.02
N SER A 64 -4.94 13.51 6.02
CA SER A 64 -4.05 13.24 7.15
C SER A 64 -4.55 12.05 7.98
N LEU A 65 -5.87 11.97 8.20
CA LEU A 65 -6.51 10.82 8.85
C LEU A 65 -6.30 9.53 8.05
N ALA A 66 -6.47 9.58 6.72
CA ALA A 66 -6.30 8.42 5.85
C ALA A 66 -4.84 7.95 5.76
N ILE A 67 -3.85 8.85 5.82
CA ILE A 67 -2.42 8.53 5.89
C ILE A 67 -2.06 7.95 7.25
N SER A 68 -2.58 8.52 8.34
CA SER A 68 -2.29 8.05 9.68
C SER A 68 -2.65 6.57 9.87
N GLY A 69 -3.74 6.09 9.26
CA GLY A 69 -4.12 4.67 9.30
C GLY A 69 -3.28 3.75 8.41
N ARG A 70 -2.49 4.30 7.46
CA ARG A 70 -1.70 3.53 6.50
C ARG A 70 -0.19 3.59 6.76
N VAL A 71 0.28 4.60 7.49
CA VAL A 71 1.68 4.74 7.91
C VAL A 71 1.85 4.08 9.28
N GLY A 72 2.62 3.01 9.33
CA GLY A 72 2.87 2.27 10.56
C GLY A 72 4.20 1.55 10.57
N THR A 73 4.49 0.91 11.70
CA THR A 73 5.73 0.13 11.91
C THR A 73 5.91 -0.96 10.87
N GLY A 74 4.82 -1.56 10.37
CA GLY A 74 4.85 -2.58 9.32
C GLY A 74 5.47 -2.10 8.00
N ASN A 75 5.23 -0.86 7.57
CA ASN A 75 5.84 -0.33 6.34
C ASN A 75 7.35 -0.11 6.53
N ILE A 76 7.77 0.35 7.71
CA ILE A 76 9.19 0.59 8.02
C ILE A 76 9.94 -0.73 8.15
N ALA A 77 9.41 -1.67 8.94
CA ALA A 77 9.98 -3.00 9.12
C ALA A 77 9.99 -3.78 7.81
N GLY A 78 8.91 -3.72 7.02
CA GLY A 78 8.83 -4.38 5.71
C GLY A 78 9.89 -3.88 4.73
N VAL A 79 10.12 -2.56 4.65
CA VAL A 79 11.19 -2.00 3.82
C VAL A 79 12.57 -2.40 4.35
N ALA A 80 12.79 -2.37 5.67
CA ALA A 80 14.04 -2.80 6.28
C ALA A 80 14.34 -4.29 5.97
N THR A 81 13.35 -5.17 6.10
CA THR A 81 13.45 -6.58 5.74
C THR A 81 13.68 -6.78 4.24
N ALA A 82 12.99 -6.04 3.37
CA ALA A 82 13.19 -6.12 1.93
C ALA A 82 14.60 -5.69 1.50
N ILE A 83 15.18 -4.67 2.15
CA ILE A 83 16.56 -4.25 1.92
C ILE A 83 17.54 -5.31 2.45
N ALA A 84 17.30 -5.84 3.66
CA ALA A 84 18.14 -6.86 4.26
C ALA A 84 18.14 -8.17 3.47
N MET A 85 16.99 -8.55 2.89
CA MET A 85 16.83 -9.75 2.07
C MET A 85 17.20 -9.53 0.59
N GLY A 86 17.07 -8.30 0.07
CA GLY A 86 17.22 -7.98 -1.35
C GLY A 86 18.54 -7.28 -1.74
N GLY A 87 19.42 -6.95 -0.79
CA GLY A 87 20.72 -6.33 -1.07
C GLY A 87 21.74 -7.30 -1.69
N PRO A 88 22.80 -6.80 -2.37
CA PRO A 88 23.84 -7.61 -3.05
C PRO A 88 24.77 -8.40 -2.11
N ARG A 89 24.38 -8.70 -0.86
CA ARG A 89 25.22 -9.31 0.18
C ARG A 89 24.47 -10.32 1.06
N SER A 90 23.65 -11.19 0.47
CA SER A 90 23.17 -12.40 1.17
C SER A 90 24.25 -13.49 1.30
N GLU A 91 25.46 -13.26 0.78
CA GLU A 91 26.59 -14.20 0.80
C GLU A 91 27.76 -13.68 1.66
N GLU A 92 27.52 -13.29 2.91
CA GLU A 92 28.57 -13.31 3.93
C GLU A 92 28.02 -13.81 5.26
N ARG A 93 27.95 -15.14 5.34
CA ARG A 93 28.50 -15.96 6.43
C ARG A 93 28.81 -15.19 7.71
N PHE A 94 28.03 -15.47 8.76
CA PHE A 94 28.53 -16.04 10.02
C PHE A 94 27.48 -17.00 10.58
#